data_AF-A0A7K2D5E6-F1
#
_entry.id   AF-A0A7K2D5E6-F1
#
_cell.length_a   1.000
_cell.length_b   1.000
_cell.length_c   1.000
_cell.angle_alpha   90.00
_cell.angle_beta   90.00
_cell.angle_gamma   90.00
#
_symmetry.space_group_name_H-M   'P 1'
#
loop_
_entity.id
_entity.type
_entity.pdbx_description
1 polymer ?
#
loop_
_entity_poly.entity_id
_entity_poly.type
_entity_poly.pdbx_seq_one_letter_code
_entity_poly.pdbx_strand_id
1 'polypeptide(L)'
;MSGQPNFTNRTLFHHDNLAVMRGMNTATIDLIATDPPFNKGKDFHATPDSLAKGGKFQDRWRWDDDVEGEWIDQLQDDWPNVWRIIAAARGSWGDDLGAFLCFMAVRLLEMHRVLKSTGTLYLHCDPTAGHYLKSLLDAIFGRKQFRNEIIWCYMGGGIQ
;
A
#
# COMPACT_ATOMS: atom_id res chain seq x y z
N MET A 1 -12.81 -8.20 -18.72
CA MET A 1 -12.04 -9.10 -19.61
C MET A 1 -10.64 -9.22 -19.02
N SER A 2 -10.08 -10.42 -18.88
CA SER A 2 -8.71 -10.60 -18.35
C SER A 2 -7.68 -10.16 -19.40
N GLY A 3 -6.71 -9.35 -18.99
CA GLY A 3 -5.55 -9.00 -19.81
C GLY A 3 -4.57 -10.16 -19.93
N GLN A 4 -3.71 -10.12 -20.95
CA GLN A 4 -2.56 -11.03 -21.04
C GLN A 4 -1.38 -10.43 -20.25
N PRO A 5 -0.75 -11.18 -19.34
CA PRO A 5 0.49 -10.75 -18.67
C PRO A 5 1.60 -10.43 -19.68
N ASN A 6 2.33 -9.34 -19.47
CA ASN A 6 3.56 -9.01 -20.19
C ASN A 6 4.82 -9.47 -19.42
N PHE A 7 4.67 -10.47 -18.56
CA PHE A 7 5.73 -11.09 -17.76
C PHE A 7 5.50 -12.60 -17.70
N THR A 8 6.56 -13.35 -17.45
CA THR A 8 6.51 -14.82 -17.39
C THR A 8 6.12 -15.31 -16.00
N ASN A 9 5.58 -16.53 -15.92
CA ASN A 9 5.27 -17.15 -14.63
C ASN A 9 6.56 -17.29 -13.78
N ARG A 10 6.44 -17.06 -12.46
CA ARG A 10 7.55 -17.10 -11.48
C ARG A 10 8.63 -16.03 -11.71
N THR A 11 8.28 -14.90 -12.31
CA THR A 11 9.18 -13.74 -12.40
C THR A 11 9.41 -13.11 -11.02
N LEU A 12 10.66 -12.78 -10.72
CA LEU A 12 11.05 -11.93 -9.59
C LEU A 12 11.49 -10.57 -10.12
N PHE A 13 10.88 -9.49 -9.61
CA PHE A 13 11.27 -8.12 -9.94
C PHE A 13 12.09 -7.52 -8.79
N HIS A 14 13.16 -6.82 -9.13
CA HIS A 14 14.04 -6.13 -8.17
C HIS A 14 14.09 -4.64 -8.52
N HIS A 15 13.10 -3.90 -8.02
CA HIS A 15 12.94 -2.46 -8.25
C HIS A 15 11.86 -1.93 -7.27
N ASP A 16 11.67 -0.61 -7.21
CA ASP A 16 10.47 -0.03 -6.61
C ASP A 16 9.19 -0.60 -7.26
N ASN A 17 8.24 -1.01 -6.42
CA ASN A 17 7.05 -1.71 -6.86
C ASN A 17 6.07 -0.85 -7.66
N LEU A 18 6.04 0.48 -7.45
CA LEU A 18 5.19 1.38 -8.21
C LEU A 18 5.64 1.42 -9.67
N ALA A 19 6.94 1.58 -9.90
CA ALA A 19 7.52 1.56 -11.25
C ALA A 19 7.28 0.21 -11.95
N VAL A 20 7.45 -0.91 -11.24
CA VAL A 20 7.18 -2.25 -11.77
C VAL A 20 5.71 -2.39 -12.17
N MET A 21 4.79 -2.05 -11.26
CA MET A 21 3.35 -2.20 -11.51
C MET A 21 2.89 -1.29 -12.66
N ARG A 22 3.37 -0.04 -12.75
CA ARG A 22 3.08 0.87 -13.88
C ARG A 22 3.44 0.26 -15.25
N GLY A 23 4.48 -0.59 -15.30
CA GLY A 23 4.87 -1.32 -16.51
C GLY A 23 4.06 -2.59 -16.78
N MET A 24 3.25 -3.08 -15.84
CA MET A 24 2.44 -4.29 -16.00
C MET A 24 1.13 -4.03 -16.75
N ASN A 25 0.70 -5.00 -17.55
CA ASN A 25 -0.62 -4.97 -18.18
C ASN A 25 -1.77 -4.98 -17.14
N THR A 26 -2.89 -4.34 -17.49
CA THR A 26 -4.10 -4.25 -16.65
C THR A 26 -4.83 -5.59 -16.55
N ALA A 27 -5.47 -5.86 -15.41
CA ALA A 27 -6.31 -7.04 -15.19
C ALA A 27 -5.64 -8.39 -15.50
N THR A 28 -4.40 -8.57 -15.05
CA THR A 28 -3.59 -9.78 -15.26
C THR A 28 -3.38 -10.60 -13.98
N ILE A 29 -3.62 -10.02 -12.79
CA ILE A 29 -3.35 -10.65 -11.50
C ILE A 29 -4.65 -11.18 -10.87
N ASP A 30 -4.63 -12.43 -10.39
CA ASP A 30 -5.77 -13.05 -9.68
C ASP A 30 -5.74 -12.78 -8.17
N LEU A 31 -4.55 -12.67 -7.58
CA LEU A 31 -4.36 -12.50 -6.14
C LEU A 31 -3.18 -11.58 -5.88
N ILE A 32 -3.38 -10.57 -5.03
CA ILE A 32 -2.31 -9.77 -4.47
C ILE A 32 -2.31 -10.00 -2.95
N ALA A 33 -1.15 -10.36 -2.40
CA ALA A 33 -0.90 -10.36 -0.97
C ALA A 33 0.26 -9.40 -0.71
N THR A 34 0.02 -8.36 0.07
CA THR A 34 1.01 -7.32 0.34
C THR A 34 1.11 -7.05 1.84
N ASP A 35 2.35 -6.92 2.29
CA ASP A 35 2.73 -6.56 3.66
C ASP A 35 3.52 -5.24 3.61
N PRO A 36 2.82 -4.11 3.39
CA PRO A 36 3.46 -2.81 3.31
C PRO A 36 4.02 -2.37 4.66
N PRO A 37 4.87 -1.33 4.68
CA PRO A 37 5.23 -0.66 5.92
C PRO A 37 4.02 -0.27 6.77
N PHE A 38 4.21 -0.25 8.07
CA PHE A 38 3.16 -0.01 9.05
C PHE A 38 3.11 1.43 9.55
N ASN A 39 4.08 2.27 9.16
CA ASN A 39 4.25 3.62 9.67
C ASN A 39 4.41 3.66 11.20
N LYS A 40 5.22 2.74 11.77
CA LYS A 40 5.52 2.68 13.22
C LYS A 40 6.50 3.77 13.66
N GLY A 41 6.92 4.65 12.76
CA GLY A 41 7.80 5.76 13.04
C GLY A 41 9.24 5.34 13.39
N LYS A 42 9.68 4.14 13.02
CA LYS A 42 11.02 3.62 13.29
C LYS A 42 11.59 2.91 12.07
N ASP A 43 12.77 3.30 11.62
CA ASP A 43 13.49 2.54 10.60
C ASP A 43 13.94 1.19 11.18
N PHE A 44 13.71 0.12 10.42
CA PHE A 44 14.12 -1.22 10.82
C PHE A 44 15.44 -1.59 10.15
N HIS A 45 16.36 -2.10 10.96
CA HIS A 45 17.61 -2.68 10.50
C HIS A 45 17.51 -4.20 10.61
N ALA A 46 17.82 -4.89 9.52
CA ALA A 46 17.93 -6.34 9.54
C ALA A 46 18.99 -6.77 10.56
N THR A 47 18.65 -7.75 11.40
CA THR A 47 19.59 -8.28 12.38
C THR A 47 20.77 -8.96 11.68
N PRO A 48 21.98 -8.93 12.26
CA PRO A 48 23.19 -9.44 11.60
C PRO A 48 23.15 -10.90 11.16
N ASP A 49 22.26 -11.69 11.77
CA ASP A 49 22.08 -13.13 11.53
C ASP A 49 20.85 -13.45 10.67
N SER A 50 20.10 -12.44 10.23
CA SER A 50 18.96 -12.65 9.32
C SER A 50 19.41 -12.81 7.88
N LEU A 51 18.61 -13.53 7.08
CA LEU A 51 18.78 -13.61 5.62
C LEU A 51 18.71 -12.24 4.93
N ALA A 52 18.21 -11.21 5.63
CA ALA A 52 18.14 -9.83 5.17
C ALA A 52 19.34 -8.98 5.63
N LYS A 53 20.44 -9.58 6.10
CA LYS A 53 21.62 -8.88 6.63
C LYS A 53 22.02 -7.67 5.79
N GLY A 54 22.05 -6.49 6.42
CA GLY A 54 22.37 -5.21 5.76
C GLY A 54 21.16 -4.49 5.16
N GLY A 55 19.97 -5.10 5.16
CA GLY A 55 18.72 -4.48 4.76
C GLY A 55 18.33 -3.36 5.71
N LYS A 56 18.02 -2.19 5.14
CA LYS A 56 17.36 -1.08 5.82
C LYS A 56 15.97 -0.95 5.25
N PHE A 57 14.98 -0.89 6.12
CA PHE A 57 13.60 -0.67 5.75
C PHE A 57 13.13 0.67 6.35
N GLN A 58 12.81 1.62 5.47
CA GLN A 58 12.26 2.92 5.85
C GLN A 58 10.79 2.72 6.22
N ASP A 59 10.44 3.04 7.45
CA ASP A 59 9.05 2.98 7.96
C ASP A 59 8.61 4.38 8.45
N ARG A 60 9.06 5.41 7.71
CA ARG A 60 8.73 6.82 7.92
C ARG A 60 8.76 7.56 6.58
N TRP A 61 7.77 8.41 6.37
CA TRP A 61 7.67 9.28 5.20
C TRP A 61 7.60 10.73 5.66
N ARG A 62 8.24 11.62 4.92
CA ARG A 62 8.17 13.07 5.07
C ARG A 62 7.52 13.65 3.84
N TRP A 63 6.61 14.60 4.05
CA TRP A 63 5.86 15.19 2.94
C TRP A 63 6.77 15.83 1.90
N ASP A 64 7.74 16.63 2.34
CA ASP A 64 8.58 17.41 1.42
C ASP A 64 9.68 16.58 0.75
N ASP A 65 10.07 15.44 1.34
CA ASP A 65 11.19 14.62 0.86
C ASP A 65 10.73 13.40 0.05
N ASP A 66 9.60 12.78 0.42
CA ASP A 66 9.18 11.48 -0.11
C ASP A 66 7.93 11.55 -1.01
N VAL A 67 7.18 12.66 -1.01
CA VAL A 67 5.98 12.80 -1.85
C VAL A 67 6.33 13.47 -3.17
N GLU A 68 6.17 12.74 -4.26
CA GLU A 68 6.39 13.27 -5.60
C GLU A 68 5.24 14.18 -6.05
N GLY A 69 5.56 15.31 -6.70
CA GLY A 69 4.56 16.23 -7.24
C GLY A 69 3.60 15.55 -8.22
N GLU A 70 4.11 14.66 -9.07
CA GLU A 70 3.29 13.88 -10.01
C GLU A 70 2.25 13.00 -9.30
N TRP A 71 2.55 12.50 -8.09
CA TRP A 71 1.58 11.71 -7.32
C TRP A 71 0.46 12.61 -6.82
N ILE A 72 0.79 13.83 -6.39
CA ILE A 72 -0.19 14.82 -5.94
C ILE A 72 -1.13 15.18 -7.10
N ASP A 73 -0.58 15.51 -8.26
CA ASP A 73 -1.34 15.87 -9.45
C ASP A 73 -2.29 14.73 -9.85
N GLN A 74 -1.77 13.49 -9.97
CA GLN A 74 -2.56 12.30 -10.27
C GLN A 74 -3.70 12.09 -9.25
N LEU A 75 -3.41 12.21 -7.95
CA LEU A 75 -4.40 11.97 -6.90
C LEU A 75 -5.48 13.06 -6.89
N GLN A 76 -5.12 14.32 -7.16
CA GLN A 76 -6.07 15.43 -7.20
C GLN A 76 -6.99 15.35 -8.42
N ASP A 77 -6.40 15.08 -9.59
CA ASP A 77 -7.11 15.18 -10.87
C ASP A 77 -7.95 13.92 -11.15
N ASP A 78 -7.34 12.74 -11.00
CA ASP A 78 -7.98 11.48 -11.40
C ASP A 78 -8.74 10.81 -10.24
N TRP A 79 -8.30 11.05 -8.99
CA TRP A 79 -8.81 10.34 -7.80
C TRP A 79 -9.21 11.27 -6.65
N PRO A 80 -10.08 12.28 -6.88
CA PRO A 80 -10.37 13.34 -5.90
C PRO A 80 -10.91 12.83 -4.56
N ASN A 81 -11.59 11.69 -4.53
CA ASN A 81 -12.05 11.07 -3.27
C ASN A 81 -10.90 10.44 -2.47
N VAL A 82 -9.91 9.87 -3.14
CA VAL A 82 -8.67 9.37 -2.51
C VAL A 82 -7.89 10.56 -1.97
N TRP A 83 -7.72 11.62 -2.77
CA TRP A 83 -7.07 12.86 -2.33
C TRP A 83 -7.73 13.47 -1.10
N ARG A 84 -9.06 13.56 -1.05
CA ARG A 84 -9.79 14.09 0.12
C ARG A 84 -9.45 13.35 1.41
N ILE A 85 -9.29 12.03 1.36
CA ILE A 85 -8.90 11.22 2.52
C ILE A 85 -7.49 11.59 2.96
N ILE A 86 -6.56 11.66 2.01
CA ILE A 86 -5.15 12.01 2.26
C ILE A 86 -5.05 13.43 2.85
N ALA A 87 -5.69 14.42 2.22
CA ALA A 87 -5.66 15.81 2.64
C ALA A 87 -6.29 16.01 4.02
N ALA A 88 -7.42 15.35 4.29
CA ALA A 88 -8.03 15.37 5.62
C ALA A 88 -7.11 14.74 6.67
N ALA A 89 -6.46 13.62 6.34
CA ALA A 89 -5.56 12.95 7.24
C ALA A 89 -4.31 13.77 7.55
N ARG A 90 -3.71 14.35 6.52
CA ARG A 90 -2.59 15.29 6.62
C ARG A 90 -2.95 16.48 7.52
N GLY A 91 -4.09 17.12 7.25
CA GLY A 91 -4.53 18.30 8.00
C GLY A 91 -4.92 18.01 9.46
N SER A 92 -5.29 16.77 9.77
CA SER A 92 -5.79 16.39 11.11
C SER A 92 -4.71 15.75 11.99
N TRP A 93 -3.80 14.98 11.39
CA TRP A 93 -2.85 14.13 12.13
C TRP A 93 -1.39 14.30 11.70
N GLY A 94 -1.10 15.21 10.76
CA GLY A 94 0.25 15.64 10.43
C GLY A 94 0.77 15.15 9.07
N ASP A 95 1.85 15.79 8.64
CA ASP A 95 2.47 15.57 7.33
C ASP A 95 2.98 14.14 7.14
N ASP A 96 3.54 13.51 8.17
CA ASP A 96 4.08 12.15 8.10
C ASP A 96 2.99 11.12 7.72
N LEU A 97 1.79 11.23 8.31
CA LEU A 97 0.67 10.38 7.94
C LEU A 97 0.18 10.69 6.52
N GLY A 98 0.08 11.97 6.16
CA GLY A 98 -0.28 12.37 4.80
C GLY A 98 0.67 11.77 3.76
N ALA A 99 1.98 11.84 4.02
CA ALA A 99 3.02 11.34 3.15
C ALA A 99 2.94 9.81 2.98
N PHE A 100 2.77 9.08 4.10
CA PHE A 100 2.53 7.64 4.07
C PHE A 100 1.29 7.27 3.24
N LEU A 101 0.19 8.01 3.39
CA LEU A 101 -1.03 7.74 2.64
C LEU A 101 -0.89 8.07 1.15
N CYS A 102 -0.14 9.11 0.77
CA CYS A 102 0.24 9.34 -0.64
C CYS A 102 1.02 8.16 -1.20
N PHE A 103 2.07 7.73 -0.49
CA PHE A 103 2.92 6.61 -0.88
C PHE A 103 2.11 5.32 -1.08
N MET A 104 1.17 5.04 -0.17
CA MET A 104 0.29 3.87 -0.26
C MET A 104 -0.76 4.01 -1.36
N ALA A 105 -1.37 5.18 -1.52
CA ALA A 105 -2.45 5.40 -2.48
C ALA A 105 -2.01 5.11 -3.92
N VAL A 106 -0.87 5.66 -4.37
CA VAL A 106 -0.38 5.42 -5.75
C VAL A 106 -0.11 3.94 -6.02
N ARG A 107 0.35 3.19 -5.02
CA ARG A 107 0.59 1.75 -5.12
C ARG A 107 -0.72 0.96 -5.14
N LEU A 108 -1.68 1.33 -4.29
CA LEU A 108 -2.99 0.70 -4.25
C LEU A 108 -3.79 0.93 -5.55
N LEU A 109 -3.62 2.09 -6.18
CA LEU A 109 -4.21 2.39 -7.49
C LEU A 109 -3.67 1.44 -8.57
N GLU A 110 -2.35 1.24 -8.60
CA GLU A 110 -1.73 0.29 -9.54
C GLU A 110 -2.09 -1.16 -9.20
N MET A 111 -2.15 -1.55 -7.92
CA MET A 111 -2.66 -2.86 -7.50
C MET A 111 -4.09 -3.09 -8.01
N HIS A 112 -4.97 -2.09 -7.89
CA HIS A 112 -6.33 -2.15 -8.42
C HIS A 112 -6.34 -2.31 -9.96
N ARG A 113 -5.47 -1.57 -10.67
CA ARG A 113 -5.38 -1.64 -12.14
C ARG A 113 -4.92 -3.02 -12.62
N VAL A 114 -3.89 -3.60 -12.01
CA VAL A 114 -3.36 -4.91 -12.44
C VAL A 114 -4.22 -6.09 -11.99
N LEU A 115 -5.06 -5.90 -10.96
CA LEU A 115 -5.97 -6.93 -10.47
C LEU A 115 -7.13 -7.17 -11.45
N LYS A 116 -7.47 -8.45 -11.67
CA LYS A 116 -8.68 -8.82 -12.40
C LYS A 116 -9.92 -8.41 -11.62
N SER A 117 -11.04 -8.21 -12.31
CA SER A 117 -12.34 -7.95 -11.68
C SER A 117 -12.83 -9.08 -10.77
N THR A 118 -12.27 -10.28 -10.91
CA THR A 118 -12.53 -11.46 -10.06
C THR A 118 -11.44 -11.71 -9.03
N GLY A 119 -10.39 -10.89 -9.03
CA GLY A 119 -9.24 -11.06 -8.16
C GLY A 119 -9.47 -10.49 -6.76
N THR A 120 -8.59 -10.85 -5.84
CA THR A 120 -8.64 -10.40 -4.44
C THR A 120 -7.33 -9.76 -4.01
N LEU A 121 -7.41 -8.70 -3.22
CA LEU A 121 -6.29 -8.06 -2.54
C LEU A 121 -6.35 -8.38 -1.05
N TYR A 122 -5.26 -8.92 -0.50
CA TYR A 122 -5.01 -9.05 0.92
C TYR A 122 -3.93 -8.04 1.29
N LEU A 123 -4.31 -7.03 2.07
CA LEU A 123 -3.40 -6.05 2.61
C LEU A 123 -3.24 -6.32 4.10
N HIS A 124 -2.02 -6.62 4.51
CA HIS A 124 -1.67 -6.72 5.92
C HIS A 124 -1.37 -5.32 6.48
N CYS A 125 -1.86 -5.03 7.68
CA CYS A 125 -1.62 -3.77 8.36
C CYS A 125 -1.76 -3.95 9.86
N ASP A 126 -1.27 -2.98 10.62
CA ASP A 126 -1.48 -2.89 12.06
C ASP A 126 -2.56 -1.84 12.40
N PRO A 127 -2.99 -1.76 13.66
CA PRO A 127 -4.04 -0.83 14.08
C PRO A 127 -3.70 0.66 13.88
N THR A 128 -2.43 1.03 13.75
CA THR A 128 -2.01 2.43 13.61
C THR A 128 -2.34 3.00 12.23
N ALA A 129 -2.26 2.16 11.19
CA ALA A 129 -2.51 2.55 9.80
C ALA A 129 -3.84 1.98 9.24
N GLY A 130 -4.36 0.90 9.83
CA GLY A 130 -5.45 0.10 9.24
C GLY A 130 -6.71 0.89 8.87
N HIS A 131 -7.16 1.81 9.73
CA HIS A 131 -8.37 2.62 9.47
C HIS A 131 -8.21 3.58 8.28
N TYR A 132 -7.01 4.12 8.09
CA TYR A 132 -6.72 5.02 6.98
C TYR A 132 -6.58 4.24 5.67
N LEU A 133 -5.86 3.12 5.70
CA LEU A 133 -5.71 2.22 4.55
C LEU A 133 -7.05 1.65 4.10
N LYS A 134 -7.91 1.27 5.05
CA LYS A 134 -9.29 0.85 4.76
C LYS A 134 -10.08 1.95 4.04
N SER A 135 -9.94 3.20 4.47
CA SER A 135 -10.60 4.34 3.83
C SER A 135 -10.11 4.55 2.40
N LEU A 136 -8.80 4.44 2.16
CA LEU A 136 -8.23 4.49 0.81
C LEU A 136 -8.77 3.35 -0.06
N LEU A 137 -8.75 2.11 0.44
CA LEU A 137 -9.28 0.95 -0.27
C LEU A 137 -10.76 1.12 -0.63
N ASP A 138 -11.57 1.72 0.24
CA ASP A 138 -12.97 2.02 -0.04
C ASP A 138 -13.15 3.07 -1.14
N ALA A 139 -12.26 4.06 -1.22
CA ALA A 139 -12.27 5.06 -2.27
C ALA A 139 -11.80 4.49 -3.63
N ILE A 140 -10.89 3.51 -3.62
CA ILE A 140 -10.30 2.90 -4.82
C ILE A 140 -11.18 1.77 -5.37
N PHE A 141 -11.53 0.78 -4.53
CA PHE A 141 -12.27 -0.42 -4.93
C PHE A 141 -13.80 -0.27 -4.77
N GLY A 142 -14.23 0.71 -3.97
CA GLY A 142 -15.62 0.89 -3.60
C GLY A 142 -16.00 0.13 -2.32
N ARG A 143 -16.75 0.79 -1.44
CA ARG A 143 -17.16 0.28 -0.12
C ARG A 143 -17.79 -1.12 -0.11
N LYS A 144 -18.52 -1.49 -1.18
CA LYS A 144 -19.20 -2.79 -1.31
C LYS A 144 -18.25 -3.94 -1.67
N GLN A 145 -17.00 -3.65 -2.04
CA GLN A 145 -16.01 -4.66 -2.38
C GLN A 145 -15.22 -5.18 -1.18
N PHE A 146 -15.33 -4.52 -0.03
CA PHE A 146 -14.74 -5.05 1.19
C PHE A 146 -15.36 -6.41 1.54
N ARG A 147 -14.50 -7.41 1.75
CA ARG A 147 -14.94 -8.77 2.04
C ARG A 147 -14.89 -9.06 3.53
N ASN A 148 -13.70 -9.07 4.12
CA ASN A 148 -13.47 -9.41 5.51
C ASN A 148 -12.21 -8.71 6.02
N GLU A 149 -12.10 -8.63 7.35
CA GLU A 149 -10.87 -8.33 8.07
C GLU A 149 -10.43 -9.61 8.79
N ILE A 150 -9.15 -9.98 8.65
CA ILE A 150 -8.58 -11.14 9.32
C ILE A 150 -7.75 -10.63 10.50
N ILE A 151 -8.24 -10.88 11.71
CA ILE A 151 -7.55 -10.48 12.94
C ILE A 151 -6.76 -11.68 13.45
N TRP A 152 -5.44 -11.54 13.55
CA TRP A 152 -4.59 -12.57 14.16
C TRP A 152 -4.57 -12.39 15.67
N CYS A 153 -5.36 -13.21 16.37
CA CYS A 153 -5.33 -13.29 17.84
C CYS A 153 -4.23 -14.26 18.29
N TYR A 154 -3.27 -13.80 19.10
CA TYR A 154 -2.34 -14.67 19.81
C TYR A 154 -2.99 -15.13 21.13
N MET A 155 -3.30 -16.43 21.25
CA MET A 155 -3.62 -17.02 22.55
C MET A 155 -2.32 -17.28 23.31
N GLY A 156 -1.78 -16.23 23.96
CA GLY A 156 -0.68 -16.35 24.92
C GLY A 156 0.36 -15.24 24.85
N GLY A 157 0.35 -14.36 25.87
CA GLY A 157 1.51 -13.54 26.26
C GLY A 157 1.29 -12.03 26.38
N GLY A 158 0.51 -11.59 27.38
CA GLY A 158 0.60 -10.21 27.89
C GLY A 158 -0.72 -9.46 28.01
N ILE A 159 -1.29 -9.53 29.19
CA ILE A 159 -2.17 -8.51 29.75
C ILE A 159 -1.40 -7.18 29.74
N GLN A 160 -1.99 -6.12 29.19
CA GLN A 160 -1.92 -4.77 29.76
C GLN A 160 -3.32 -4.17 29.74
#